data_AF-A0A4Q3Y6D5-F1
#
_entry.id   AF-A0A4Q3Y6D5-F1
#
_cell.length_a   1.000
_cell.length_b   1.000
_cell.length_c   1.000
_cell.angle_alpha   90.00
_cell.angle_beta   90.00
_cell.angle_gamma   90.00
#
_symmetry.space_group_name_H-M   'P 1'
#
loop_
_entity.id
_entity.type
_entity.pdbx_description
1 polymer ?
#
loop_
_entity_poly.entity_id
_entity_poly.type
_entity_poly.pdbx_seq_one_letter_code
_entity_poly.pdbx_strand_id
1 'polypeptide(L)' 'MNWVWIIAAVIVLISAMSIARHIRRGLIFFAIAFAGLMLLHFQSHPGEAMLGLGSLGGGLAMMRPLRRIVARISF' A
#
# COMPACT_ATOMS: atom_id res chain seq x y z
N MET A 1 13.66 1.11 32.69
CA MET A 1 12.62 1.38 31.67
C MET A 1 11.29 1.51 32.40
N ASN A 2 10.59 2.65 32.31
CA ASN A 2 9.31 2.83 33.00
C ASN A 2 8.18 2.19 32.17
N TRP A 3 7.33 1.37 32.80
CA TRP A 3 6.25 0.62 32.14
C TRP A 3 5.31 1.50 31.32
N VAL A 4 5.11 2.74 31.74
CA VAL A 4 4.29 3.75 31.05
C VAL A 4 4.74 3.96 29.60
N TRP A 5 6.05 4.03 29.35
CA TRP A 5 6.57 4.24 27.99
C TRP A 5 6.39 3.03 27.09
N ILE A 6 6.50 1.82 27.65
CA ILE A 6 6.26 0.57 26.91
C ILE A 6 4.78 0.50 26.49
N ILE A 7 3.87 0.81 27.42
CA ILE A 7 2.43 0.83 27.15
C ILE A 7 2.08 1.87 26.08
N ALA A 8 2.64 3.08 26.18
CA ALA A 8 2.43 4.12 25.17
C ALA A 8 2.91 3.68 23.77
N ALA A 9 4.08 3.06 23.68
CA ALA A 9 4.61 2.56 22.40
C ALA A 9 3.70 1.50 21.78
N VAL A 10 3.15 0.58 22.59
CA VAL A 10 2.21 -0.46 22.12
C VAL A 10 0.91 0.16 21.60
N ILE A 11 0.35 1.14 22.31
CA ILE A 11 -0.87 1.85 21.88
C ILE A 11 -0.64 2.56 20.54
N VAL A 12 0.50 3.24 20.38
CA VAL A 12 0.89 3.90 19.13
C VAL A 12 1.03 2.87 18.00
N LEU A 13 1.68 1.73 18.25
CA LEU A 13 1.84 0.67 17.25
C LEU A 13 0.49 0.12 16.79
N ILE A 14 -0.41 -0.19 17.72
CA ILE A 14 -1.74 -0.74 17.41
C ILE A 14 -2.57 0.29 16.64
N SER A 15 -2.51 1.56 17.02
CA SER A 15 -3.19 2.65 16.34
C SER A 15 -2.68 2.82 14.91
N ALA A 16 -1.35 2.83 14.72
CA ALA A 16 -0.72 2.88 13.41
C ALA A 16 -1.11 1.68 12.54
N MET A 17 -1.15 0.47 13.10
CA MET A 17 -1.61 -0.73 12.39
C MET A 17 -3.08 -0.65 11.96
N SER A 18 -3.94 -0.10 12.82
CA SER A 18 -5.36 0.10 12.51
C SER A 18 -5.54 1.08 11.34
N ILE A 19 -4.84 2.21 11.37
CA ILE A 19 -4.86 3.23 10.31
C ILE A 19 -4.29 2.65 9.02
N ALA A 20 -3.17 1.93 9.09
CA ALA A 20 -2.53 1.31 7.92
C ALA A 20 -3.47 0.32 7.19
N ARG A 21 -4.36 -0.37 7.91
CA ARG A 21 -5.39 -1.24 7.30
C ARG A 21 -6.40 -0.43 6.49
N HIS A 22 -6.81 0.74 6.98
CA HIS A 22 -7.75 1.63 6.30
C HIS A 22 -7.11 2.28 5.07
N ILE A 23 -5.87 2.76 5.21
CA ILE A 23 -5.07 3.29 4.09
C ILE A 23 -4.92 2.23 3.00
N ARG A 24 -4.60 0.97 3.35
CA ARG A 24 -4.51 -0.10 2.35
C ARG A 24 -5.81 -0.32 1.59
N ARG A 25 -6.96 -0.30 2.26
CA ARG A 25 -8.26 -0.42 1.60
C ARG A 25 -8.50 0.76 0.66
N GLY A 26 -8.24 1.99 1.12
CA GLY A 26 -8.30 3.19 0.28
C GLY A 26 -7.38 3.11 -0.95
N LEU A 27 -6.16 2.62 -0.78
CA LEU A 27 -5.20 2.44 -1.87
C LEU A 27 -5.69 1.46 -2.94
N ILE A 28 -6.43 0.42 -2.56
CA ILE A 28 -7.01 -0.54 -3.50
C ILE A 28 -8.13 0.13 -4.30
N PHE A 29 -9.03 0.87 -3.65
CA PHE A 29 -10.08 1.61 -4.35
C PHE A 29 -9.48 2.67 -5.30
N PHE A 30 -8.44 3.37 -4.84
CA PHE A 30 -7.67 4.29 -5.67
C PHE A 30 -7.03 3.59 -6.87
N ALA A 31 -6.38 2.45 -6.65
CA ALA A 31 -5.75 1.67 -7.72
C ALA A 31 -6.77 1.25 -8.80
N ILE A 32 -7.96 0.81 -8.39
CA ILE A 32 -9.04 0.43 -9.30
C ILE A 32 -9.54 1.65 -10.08
N ALA A 33 -9.80 2.76 -9.39
CA ALA A 33 -10.26 4.00 -10.01
C ALA A 33 -9.22 4.54 -11.02
N PHE A 34 -7.95 4.57 -10.64
CA PHE A 34 -6.85 4.97 -11.51
C PHE A 34 -6.72 4.04 -12.72
N ALA A 35 -6.81 2.73 -12.51
CA ALA A 35 -6.74 1.77 -13.61
C ALA A 35 -7.89 1.97 -14.62
N GLY A 36 -9.11 2.20 -14.13
CA GLY A 36 -10.27 2.53 -14.96
C GLY A 36 -10.07 3.84 -15.73
N LEU A 37 -9.57 4.88 -15.06
CA LEU A 37 -9.29 6.16 -15.71
C LEU A 37 -8.22 6.04 -16.79
N MET A 38 -7.17 5.26 -16.52
CA MET A 38 -6.10 5.00 -17.48
C MET A 38 -6.56 4.17 -18.67
N LEU A 39 -7.45 3.20 -18.47
CA LEU A 39 -8.08 2.44 -19.57
C LEU A 39 -8.88 3.34 -20.52
N LEU A 40 -9.52 4.39 -20.00
CA LEU A 40 -10.17 5.41 -20.85
C LEU A 40 -9.11 6.28 -21.54
N HIS A 41 -8.05 6.65 -20.82
CA HIS A 41 -6.97 7.48 -21.35
C HIS A 41 -6.11 6.78 -22.42
N PHE A 42 -6.09 5.44 -22.41
CA PHE A 42 -5.40 4.60 -23.39
C PHE A 42 -5.81 4.89 -24.83
N GLN A 43 -7.05 5.34 -25.05
CA GLN A 43 -7.56 5.67 -26.38
C GLN A 43 -6.89 6.91 -26.97
N SER A 44 -6.43 7.81 -26.12
CA SER A 44 -5.80 9.08 -26.51
C SER A 44 -4.26 9.04 -26.41
N HIS A 45 -3.70 8.44 -25.35
CA HIS A 45 -2.25 8.39 -25.12
C HIS A 45 -1.83 7.03 -24.51
N PRO A 46 -1.62 5.99 -25.33
CA PRO A 46 -1.37 4.63 -24.83
C PRO A 46 -0.03 4.47 -24.10
N GLY A 47 0.99 5.25 -24.45
CA GLY A 47 2.32 5.17 -23.81
C GLY A 47 2.31 5.65 -22.36
N GLU A 48 1.69 6.79 -22.10
CA GLU A 48 1.55 7.35 -20.75
C GLU A 48 0.68 6.46 -19.87
N ALA A 49 -0.34 5.85 -20.47
CA ALA A 49 -1.22 4.94 -19.77
C ALA A 49 -0.56 3.61 -19.40
N MET A 50 0.30 3.05 -20.27
CA MET A 50 1.14 1.89 -19.93
C MET A 50 2.11 2.20 -18.79
N LEU A 51 2.75 3.38 -18.80
CA LEU A 51 3.67 3.79 -17.72
C LEU A 51 2.92 3.99 -16.40
N GLY A 52 1.74 4.62 -16.44
CA GLY A 52 0.87 4.80 -15.29
C GLY A 52 0.44 3.47 -14.67
N LEU A 53 -0.10 2.55 -15.49
CA LEU A 53 -0.49 1.21 -15.03
C LEU A 53 0.72 0.38 -14.58
N GLY A 54 1.87 0.50 -15.25
CA GLY A 54 3.11 -0.18 -14.89
C GLY A 54 3.65 0.27 -13.54
N SER A 55 3.64 1.57 -13.26
CA SER A 55 4.06 2.12 -11.97
C SER A 55 3.14 1.67 -10.82
N LEU A 56 1.82 1.66 -11.06
CA LEU A 56 0.83 1.24 -10.07
C LEU A 56 0.88 -0.28 -9.82
N GLY A 57 0.95 -1.08 -10.90
CA GLY A 57 1.12 -2.52 -10.85
C GLY A 57 2.45 -2.94 -10.20
N GLY A 58 3.54 -2.23 -10.49
CA GLY A 58 4.85 -2.45 -9.88
C GLY A 58 4.87 -2.17 -8.39
N GLY A 59 4.28 -1.05 -7.97
CA GLY A 59 4.12 -0.70 -6.54
C GLY A 59 3.28 -1.74 -5.78
N LEU A 60 2.17 -2.19 -6.36
CA LEU A 60 1.33 -3.24 -5.76
C LEU A 60 2.00 -4.62 -5.76
N ALA A 61 2.76 -4.95 -6.81
CA ALA A 61 3.50 -6.21 -6.89
C ALA A 61 4.60 -6.30 -5.83
N MET A 62 5.29 -5.17 -5.53
CA MET A 62 6.32 -5.11 -4.49
C MET A 62 5.78 -5.18 -3.05
N MET A 63 4.51 -4.87 -2.82
CA MET A 63 3.90 -5.00 -1.49
C MET A 63 3.84 -6.46 -0.97
N ARG A 64 3.76 -7.45 -1.86
CA ARG A 64 3.74 -8.89 -1.49
C ARG A 64 5.10 -9.43 -0.99
N PRO A 65 6.22 -9.26 -1.72
CA PRO A 65 7.52 -9.73 -1.26
C PRO A 65 7.98 -9.00 0.01
N LEU A 66 7.75 -7.68 0.13
CA LEU A 66 8.06 -6.92 1.35
C LEU A 66 7.34 -7.49 2.58
N ARG A 67 6.06 -7.87 2.45
CA ARG A 67 5.33 -8.58 3.52
C ARG A 67 5.93 -9.94 3.86
N ARG A 68 6.42 -10.69 2.87
CA ARG A 68 7.04 -12.01 3.10
C ARG A 68 8.38 -11.88 3.81
N ILE A 69 9.18 -10.87 3.48
CA ILE A 69 10.48 -10.61 4.11
C ILE A 69 10.28 -10.21 5.57
N VAL A 70 9.38 -9.25 5.85
CA VAL A 70 9.05 -8.86 7.23
C VAL A 70 8.51 -10.05 8.03
N ALA A 71 7.64 -10.86 7.45
CA ALA A 71 7.12 -12.06 8.11
C ALA A 71 8.22 -13.10 8.39
N ARG A 72 9.24 -13.24 7.53
CA ARG A 72 10.36 -14.17 7.75
C ARG A 72 11.39 -13.69 8.78
N ILE A 73 11.52 -12.38 8.96
CA ILE A 73 12.46 -11.78 9.94
C ILE A 73 11.86 -11.79 11.35
N SER A 74 10.54 -11.94 11.48
CA SER A 74 9.81 -11.84 12.76
C SER A 74 9.64 -13.20 13.49
N PHE A 75 10.28 -14.28 13.02
CA PHE A 75 10.36 -15.60 13.65
C PHE A 75 11.82 -15.95 13.92
#